data_AF-A0A444YYD2-F1
#
_entry.id   AF-A0A444YYD2-F1
#
_cell.length_a   1.000
_cell.length_b   1.000
_cell.length_c   1.000
_cell.angle_alpha   90.00
_cell.angle_beta   90.00
_cell.angle_gamma   90.00
#
_symmetry.space_group_name_H-M   'P 1'
#
loop_
_entity.id
_entity.type
_entity.pdbx_description
1 polymer ?
#
loop_
_entity_poly.entity_id
_entity_poly.type
_entity_poly.pdbx_seq_one_letter_code
_entity_poly.pdbx_strand_id
1 'polypeptide(L)'
;MDFPKFEKVIRWDGEAFKKMRNLKTLFIRHTYFSQGPKYLPNWLRVLNWEEYPSPCLPLDFHPEGLVIFQLSVHELDGHKS
;
A
#
# COMPACT_ATOMS: atom_id res chain seq x y z
N MET A 1 -2.59 -5.82 -25.04
CA MET A 1 -1.28 -5.44 -24.49
C MET A 1 -1.10 -6.31 -23.26
N ASP A 2 -0.43 -7.45 -23.40
CA ASP A 2 -0.10 -8.30 -22.25
C ASP A 2 1.07 -7.64 -21.52
N PHE A 3 0.75 -6.94 -20.44
CA PHE A 3 1.76 -6.49 -19.50
C PHE A 3 2.31 -7.73 -18.78
N PRO A 4 3.63 -7.87 -18.61
CA PRO A 4 4.18 -9.01 -17.90
C PRO A 4 3.53 -9.08 -16.51
N LYS A 5 2.89 -10.22 -16.21
CA LYS A 5 2.41 -10.55 -14.87
C LYS A 5 3.60 -10.33 -13.93
N PHE A 6 3.40 -9.50 -12.92
CA PHE A 6 4.45 -9.15 -11.98
C PHE A 6 4.98 -10.40 -11.29
N GLU A 7 6.15 -10.88 -11.70
CA GLU A 7 6.67 -12.18 -11.24
C GLU A 7 7.26 -12.12 -9.83
N LYS A 8 7.48 -10.93 -9.26
CA LYS A 8 8.19 -10.79 -7.97
C LYS A 8 7.37 -10.07 -6.91
N VAL A 9 6.81 -10.87 -6.01
CA VAL A 9 6.29 -10.38 -4.72
C VAL A 9 7.45 -9.91 -3.85
N ILE A 10 7.38 -8.66 -3.41
CA ILE A 10 8.31 -8.05 -2.46
C ILE A 10 7.98 -8.55 -1.06
N ARG A 11 8.86 -9.38 -0.51
CA ARG A 11 8.78 -9.83 0.88
C ARG A 11 9.31 -8.72 1.78
N TRP A 12 8.48 -8.30 2.73
CA TRP A 12 8.83 -7.26 3.70
C TRP A 12 8.01 -7.43 4.99
N ASP A 13 8.38 -6.72 6.04
CA ASP A 13 7.78 -6.81 7.38
C ASP A 13 6.67 -5.76 7.64
N GLY A 14 6.46 -4.82 6.70
CA GLY A 14 5.50 -3.73 6.81
C GLY A 14 5.91 -2.60 7.78
N GLU A 15 7.13 -2.60 8.32
CA GLU A 15 7.58 -1.62 9.34
C GLU A 15 8.29 -0.40 8.74
N ALA A 16 8.55 -0.39 7.44
CA ALA A 16 9.41 0.61 6.76
C ALA A 16 9.01 2.07 7.07
N PHE A 17 7.71 2.35 7.18
CA PHE A 17 7.21 3.71 7.37
C PHE A 17 7.17 4.19 8.83
N LYS A 18 7.44 3.31 9.81
CA LYS A 18 7.31 3.63 11.24
C LYS A 18 8.11 4.84 11.70
N LYS A 19 9.30 5.04 11.12
CA LYS A 19 10.19 6.16 11.46
C LYS A 19 10.09 7.34 10.49
N MET A 20 9.29 7.24 9.43
CA MET A 20 9.16 8.25 8.37
C MET A 20 8.15 9.34 8.75
N ARG A 21 8.33 9.98 9.91
CA ARG A 21 7.37 10.93 10.49
C ARG A 21 7.07 12.13 9.57
N ASN A 22 8.03 12.62 8.81
CA ASN A 22 7.83 13.77 7.93
C ASN A 22 7.37 13.42 6.51
N LEU A 23 7.04 12.15 6.23
CA LEU A 23 6.60 11.72 4.91
C LEU A 23 5.21 12.28 4.61
N LYS A 24 5.11 13.09 3.55
CA LYS A 24 3.86 13.72 3.11
C LYS A 24 3.24 13.06 1.87
N THR A 25 4.03 12.33 1.11
CA THR A 25 3.62 11.82 -0.19
C THR A 25 4.13 10.40 -0.35
N LEU A 26 3.22 9.47 -0.64
CA LEU A 26 3.51 8.08 -0.93
C LEU A 26 2.88 7.68 -2.25
N PHE A 27 3.73 7.30 -3.20
CA PHE A 27 3.35 6.72 -4.49
C PHE A 27 3.97 5.34 -4.61
N ILE A 28 3.14 4.31 -4.72
CA ILE A 28 3.57 2.93 -4.91
C ILE A 28 2.80 2.39 -6.09
N ARG A 29 3.52 2.05 -7.16
CA ARG A 29 2.95 1.62 -8.44
C ARG A 29 3.74 0.45 -8.98
N HIS A 30 3.08 -0.43 -9.71
CA HIS A 30 3.75 -1.53 -10.40
C HIS A 30 4.58 -2.42 -9.44
N THR A 31 4.12 -2.61 -8.20
CA THR A 31 4.81 -3.39 -7.17
C THR A 31 3.83 -4.15 -6.30
N TYR A 32 4.14 -5.43 -6.02
CA TYR A 32 3.32 -6.31 -5.19
C TYR A 32 4.05 -6.60 -3.89
N PHE A 33 3.45 -6.26 -2.76
CA PHE A 33 4.00 -6.56 -1.44
C PHE A 33 3.32 -7.79 -0.86
N SER A 34 4.06 -8.62 -0.11
CA SER A 34 3.51 -9.84 0.50
C SER A 34 2.47 -9.57 1.60
N GLN A 35 2.42 -8.34 2.12
CA GLN A 35 1.53 -7.93 3.21
C GLN A 35 1.40 -6.42 3.27
N GLY A 36 0.35 -5.93 3.95
CA GLY A 36 0.14 -4.50 4.21
C GLY A 36 1.24 -3.84 5.04
N PRO A 37 1.34 -2.50 4.97
CA PRO A 37 2.10 -1.76 5.97
C PRO A 37 1.46 -1.96 7.35
N LYS A 38 2.30 -2.04 8.39
CA LYS A 38 1.84 -2.03 9.79
C LYS A 38 1.69 -0.62 10.35
N TYR A 39 2.36 0.34 9.72
CA TYR A 39 2.37 1.74 10.10
C TYR A 39 2.28 2.60 8.86
N LEU A 40 1.51 3.69 8.94
CA LEU A 40 1.54 4.78 7.97
C LEU A 40 1.73 6.10 8.73
N PRO A 41 2.52 7.05 8.20
CA PRO A 41 2.77 8.31 8.88
C PRO A 41 1.53 9.22 8.80
N ASN A 42 1.06 9.69 9.95
CA ASN A 42 -0.14 10.56 10.06
C ASN A 42 -0.01 11.92 9.35
N TRP A 43 1.21 12.33 8.98
CA TRP A 43 1.46 13.54 8.20
C TRP A 43 1.31 13.36 6.69
N LEU A 44 0.92 12.16 6.22
CA LEU A 44 0.59 11.96 4.81
C LEU A 44 -0.47 12.96 4.34
N ARG A 45 -0.21 13.55 3.18
CA ARG A 45 -1.09 14.42 2.40
C ARG A 45 -1.55 13.74 1.12
N VAL A 46 -0.73 12.84 0.58
CA VAL A 46 -1.03 12.08 -0.64
C VAL A 46 -0.67 10.61 -0.41
N LEU A 47 -1.64 9.74 -0.64
CA LEU A 47 -1.48 8.28 -0.67
C LEU A 47 -2.07 7.75 -1.98
N ASN A 48 -1.20 7.32 -2.88
CA ASN A 48 -1.55 6.60 -4.10
C ASN A 48 -0.77 5.28 -4.09
N TRP A 49 -1.48 4.18 -3.91
CA TRP A 49 -0.88 2.86 -3.79
C TRP A 49 -1.67 1.84 -4.61
N GLU A 50 -1.08 1.42 -5.72
CA GLU A 50 -1.61 0.37 -6.60
C GLU A 50 -1.31 -1.01 -6.02
N GLU A 51 -2.24 -1.94 -6.17
CA GLU A 51 -2.09 -3.33 -5.72
C GLU A 51 -1.84 -3.41 -4.20
N TYR A 52 -2.61 -2.62 -3.46
CA TYR A 52 -2.53 -2.53 -2.01
C TYR A 52 -2.81 -3.91 -1.39
N PRO A 53 -1.87 -4.47 -0.63
CA PRO A 53 -1.84 -5.90 -0.27
C PRO A 53 -2.65 -6.25 0.98
N SER A 54 -3.54 -5.36 1.43
CA SER A 54 -4.29 -5.51 2.69
C SER A 54 -5.73 -5.03 2.53
N PRO A 55 -6.72 -5.67 3.18
CA PRO A 55 -8.11 -5.21 3.15
C PRO A 55 -8.33 -3.89 3.88
N CYS A 56 -7.41 -3.48 4.76
CA CYS A 56 -7.52 -2.28 5.56
C CYS A 56 -6.19 -1.52 5.71
N LEU A 57 -6.30 -0.24 6.06
CA LEU A 57 -5.18 0.59 6.50
C LEU A 57 -4.79 0.22 7.94
N PRO A 58 -3.56 0.56 8.39
CA PRO A 58 -3.17 0.42 9.79
C PRO A 58 -4.16 1.11 10.73
N LEU A 59 -4.48 0.45 11.85
CA LEU A 59 -5.48 0.95 12.81
C LEU A 59 -5.04 2.27 13.47
N ASP A 60 -3.74 2.51 13.58
CA ASP A 60 -3.15 3.70 14.19
C ASP A 60 -2.90 4.85 13.19
N PHE A 61 -3.30 4.67 11.93
CA PHE A 61 -3.23 5.71 10.91
C PHE A 61 -4.40 6.68 11.04
N HIS A 62 -4.09 7.94 11.30
CA HIS A 62 -5.04 9.04 11.44
C HIS A 62 -4.93 9.97 10.22
N PRO A 63 -5.80 9.84 9.20
CA PRO A 63 -5.65 10.53 7.91
C PRO A 63 -6.19 11.96 7.91
N GLU A 64 -6.12 12.70 9.03
CA GLU A 64 -6.79 14.00 9.20
C GLU A 64 -6.36 15.06 8.19
N GLY A 65 -5.13 14.98 7.67
CA GLY A 65 -4.68 15.89 6.62
C GLY A 65 -4.46 15.22 5.27
N LEU A 66 -4.97 14.01 5.07
CA LEU A 66 -4.89 13.35 3.78
C LEU A 66 -5.79 14.08 2.77
N VAL A 67 -5.19 14.59 1.69
CA VAL A 67 -5.91 15.35 0.65
C VAL A 67 -6.19 14.46 -0.56
N ILE A 68 -5.28 13.55 -0.88
CA ILE A 68 -5.42 12.60 -1.98
C ILE A 68 -5.31 11.18 -1.43
N PHE A 69 -6.33 10.36 -1.70
CA PHE A 69 -6.40 8.96 -1.33
C PHE A 69 -6.83 8.12 -2.53
N GLN A 70 -5.95 7.23 -2.98
CA GLN A 70 -6.18 6.32 -4.10
C GLN A 70 -5.53 4.98 -3.76
N LEU A 71 -6.35 3.96 -3.54
CA LEU A 71 -5.90 2.58 -3.42
C LEU A 71 -6.56 1.77 -4.54
N SER A 72 -5.80 0.90 -5.19
CA SER A 72 -6.36 -0.23 -5.93
C SER A 72 -6.00 -1.51 -5.21
N VAL A 73 -6.94 -2.43 -5.11
CA VAL A 73 -6.68 -3.77 -4.57
C VAL A 73 -6.54 -4.73 -5.75
N HIS A 74 -5.61 -5.67 -5.65
CA HIS A 74 -5.64 -6.82 -6.55
C HIS A 74 -6.77 -7.71 -6.07
N GLU A 75 -7.82 -7.89 -6.88
CA GLU A 75 -8.73 -9.00 -6.65
C GLU A 75 -7.93 -10.26 -6.97
N LEU A 76 -7.58 -11.03 -5.94
CA LEU A 76 -7.07 -12.38 -6.17
C LEU A 76 -8.22 -13.13 -6.81
N ASP A 77 -8.13 -13.41 -8.12
CA ASP A 77 -9.04 -14.31 -8.80
C ASP A 77 -9.17 -15.55 -7.93
N GLY A 78 -10.35 -15.69 -7.32
CA GLY A 78 -10.70 -16.84 -6.52
C GLY A 78 -10.67 -18.04 -7.43
N HIS A 79 -9.56 -18.78 -7.41
CA HIS A 79 -9.55 -20.16 -7.84
C HIS A 79 -10.48 -20.92 -6.90
N LYS A 80 -11.77 -20.96 -7.27
CA LYS A 80 -12.70 -22.01 -6.87
C LYS A 80 -11.99 -23.33 -7.13
N SER A 81 -11.60 -23.99 -6.05
CA SER A 81 -11.37 -25.43 -6.00
C SER A 81 -12.69 -26.08 -5.63
#